data_AF-C5M646-F1
#
_entry.id   AF-C5M646-F1
#
_cell.length_a   1.000
_cell.length_b   1.000
_cell.length_c   1.000
_cell.angle_alpha   90.00
_cell.angle_beta   90.00
_cell.angle_gamma   90.00
#
_symmetry.space_group_name_H-M   'P 1'
#
loop_
_entity.id
_entity.type
_entity.pdbx_description
1 polymer ?
#
loop_
_entity_poly.entity_id
_entity_poly.type
_entity_poly.pdbx_seq_one_letter_code
_entity_poly.pdbx_strand_id
1 'polypeptide(L)'
;MSAQETPTRGLTGKISNLDVSTMKGKSLTDKLAADAKAKDEAQTIEQVKQSVVSKEGETEESTENMKKHQEFLAKHKVHRHKLKQLEAEEPLLQENKRRYVMFPIKYHEIWNFYKKAEASFWTCEEVDLSKDLDDWNNKLNDNERYFVSRVLAFFAASDGIVGENLIENFSAEVQSPEAKSFYGFQIMMENIHSEMYSLLIETYVKDPQEADFLFNAIENIPCITKKAEWAIKWIQDKDALYAERLVAFCCY
;
A
#
# COMPACT_ATOMS: atom_id res chain seq x y z
N MET A 1 -8.82 9.58 -22.98
CA MET A 1 -9.68 8.54 -22.37
C MET A 1 -10.97 9.18 -21.90
N SER A 2 -12.12 8.54 -22.13
CA SER A 2 -13.41 9.01 -21.60
C SER A 2 -13.38 8.83 -20.08
N ALA A 3 -13.35 9.92 -19.31
CA ALA A 3 -13.36 9.84 -17.85
C ALA A 3 -14.65 9.13 -17.41
N GLN A 4 -14.54 7.91 -16.90
CA GLN A 4 -15.67 7.24 -16.27
C GLN A 4 -16.01 8.02 -15.00
N GLU A 5 -17.28 8.40 -14.85
CA GLU A 5 -17.73 9.07 -13.62
C GLU A 5 -17.61 8.12 -12.42
N THR A 6 -17.23 8.66 -11.26
CA THR A 6 -17.13 7.87 -10.04
C THR A 6 -18.50 7.27 -9.68
N PRO A 7 -18.57 5.98 -9.26
CA PRO A 7 -19.83 5.29 -8.98
C PRO A 7 -20.74 6.03 -7.98
N THR A 8 -20.14 6.76 -7.04
CA THR A 8 -20.86 7.55 -6.02
C THR A 8 -21.61 8.73 -6.60
N ARG A 9 -21.16 9.34 -7.70
CA ARG A 9 -21.81 10.50 -8.33
C ARG A 9 -23.20 10.15 -8.88
N GLY A 10 -23.34 8.95 -9.44
CA GLY A 10 -24.63 8.40 -9.90
C GLY A 10 -25.59 8.03 -8.75
N LEU A 11 -25.06 7.75 -7.56
CA LEU A 11 -25.81 7.45 -6.35
C LEU A 11 -26.29 8.70 -5.63
N THR A 12 -25.42 9.69 -5.41
CA THR A 12 -25.77 10.95 -4.74
C THR A 12 -26.86 11.72 -5.47
N GLY A 13 -26.88 11.67 -6.81
CA GLY A 13 -27.96 12.27 -7.61
C GLY A 13 -29.32 11.57 -7.49
N LYS A 14 -29.38 10.36 -6.92
CA LYS A 14 -30.63 9.63 -6.62
C LYS A 14 -31.12 9.89 -5.19
N ILE A 15 -30.23 10.30 -4.28
CA ILE A 15 -30.58 10.68 -2.89
C ILE A 15 -31.48 11.91 -2.87
N SER A 16 -31.28 12.85 -3.79
CA SER A 16 -32.14 14.03 -3.92
C SER A 16 -33.61 13.72 -4.30
N ASN A 17 -33.89 12.52 -4.83
CA ASN A 17 -35.22 12.10 -5.29
C ASN A 17 -35.85 10.99 -4.43
N LEU A 18 -35.27 10.68 -3.27
CA LEU A 18 -35.73 9.60 -2.40
C LEU A 18 -36.86 10.07 -1.48
N ASP A 19 -38.11 9.76 -1.84
CA ASP A 19 -39.27 9.85 -0.94
C ASP A 19 -39.23 8.69 0.06
N VAL A 20 -39.07 9.03 1.34
CA VAL A 20 -38.80 8.08 2.44
C VAL A 20 -40.08 7.38 2.94
N SER A 21 -41.22 7.58 2.29
CA SER A 21 -42.52 7.11 2.78
C SER A 21 -42.90 5.67 2.38
N THR A 22 -42.20 5.03 1.44
CA THR A 22 -42.52 3.65 1.05
C THR A 22 -41.30 2.88 0.55
N MET A 23 -40.70 2.02 1.38
CA MET A 23 -39.74 1.02 0.90
C MET A 23 -40.10 -0.38 1.38
N LYS A 24 -40.67 -1.17 0.47
CA LYS A 24 -40.73 -2.64 0.50
C LYS A 24 -40.14 -3.14 -0.83
N GLY A 25 -38.92 -3.67 -0.80
CA GLY A 25 -38.28 -4.28 -1.97
C GLY A 25 -36.79 -4.49 -1.78
N LYS A 26 -36.26 -5.59 -2.35
CA LYS A 26 -34.87 -6.07 -2.17
C LYS A 26 -33.84 -4.96 -2.35
N SER A 27 -32.85 -4.95 -1.46
CA SER A 27 -31.96 -3.83 -1.24
C SER A 27 -31.15 -3.46 -2.49
N LEU A 28 -31.16 -2.17 -2.82
CA LEU A 28 -30.37 -1.58 -3.90
C LEU A 28 -28.85 -1.75 -3.64
N THR A 29 -28.45 -1.94 -2.38
CA THR A 29 -27.06 -2.20 -1.96
C THR A 29 -26.46 -3.42 -2.66
N ASP A 30 -27.26 -4.46 -2.87
CA ASP A 30 -26.74 -5.75 -3.34
C ASP A 30 -26.40 -5.70 -4.83
N LYS A 31 -27.09 -4.84 -5.59
CA LYS A 31 -26.79 -4.61 -7.01
C LYS A 31 -25.59 -3.68 -7.20
N LEU A 32 -25.46 -2.66 -6.35
CA LEU A 32 -24.38 -1.68 -6.43
C LEU A 32 -23.03 -2.26 -5.98
N ALA A 33 -23.04 -3.18 -5.02
CA ALA A 33 -21.87 -3.95 -4.63
C ALA A 33 -21.35 -4.85 -5.78
N ALA A 34 -22.24 -5.37 -6.62
CA ALA A 34 -21.86 -6.20 -7.77
C ALA A 34 -21.23 -5.37 -8.90
N ASP A 35 -21.76 -4.18 -9.19
CA ASP A 35 -21.23 -3.30 -10.24
C ASP A 35 -19.90 -2.62 -9.85
N ALA A 36 -19.69 -2.34 -8.56
CA ALA A 36 -18.40 -1.85 -8.04
C ALA A 36 -17.30 -2.92 -8.14
N LYS A 37 -17.64 -4.20 -7.93
CA LYS A 37 -16.73 -5.33 -8.06
C LYS A 37 -16.23 -5.58 -9.49
N ALA A 38 -16.95 -5.10 -10.50
CA ALA A 38 -16.66 -5.35 -11.91
C ALA A 38 -15.84 -4.25 -12.59
N LYS A 39 -15.55 -3.13 -11.90
CA LYS A 39 -14.86 -1.96 -12.49
C LYS A 39 -13.50 -1.64 -11.87
N ASP A 40 -13.16 -2.29 -10.77
CA ASP A 40 -11.87 -2.13 -10.09
C ASP A 40 -10.92 -3.23 -10.59
N GLU A 41 -10.46 -3.08 -11.83
CA GLU A 41 -9.40 -3.91 -12.44
C GLU A 41 -8.01 -3.26 -12.29
N ALA A 42 -7.85 -2.36 -11.32
CA ALA A 42 -6.53 -2.14 -10.74
C ALA A 42 -6.25 -3.34 -9.83
N GLN A 43 -5.08 -3.98 -9.95
CA GLN A 43 -4.70 -5.16 -9.19
C GLN A 43 -4.88 -4.90 -7.69
N THR A 44 -6.01 -5.31 -7.15
CA THR A 44 -6.24 -5.29 -5.70
C THR A 44 -5.29 -6.29 -5.08
N ILE A 45 -4.79 -6.03 -3.88
CA ILE A 45 -3.92 -6.97 -3.17
C ILE A 45 -4.60 -8.35 -3.08
N GLU A 46 -5.93 -8.44 -3.11
CA GLU A 46 -6.67 -9.71 -3.17
C GLU A 46 -6.50 -10.53 -4.46
N GLN A 47 -6.29 -9.88 -5.60
CA GLN A 47 -5.95 -10.55 -6.87
C GLN A 47 -4.47 -10.95 -6.89
N VAL A 48 -3.58 -10.06 -6.42
CA VAL A 48 -2.16 -10.35 -6.20
C VAL A 48 -1.99 -11.54 -5.23
N LYS A 49 -2.84 -11.63 -4.19
CA LYS A 49 -2.89 -12.75 -3.23
C LYS A 49 -3.14 -14.09 -3.93
N GLN A 50 -4.08 -14.15 -4.88
CA GLN A 50 -4.42 -15.41 -5.56
C GLN A 50 -3.35 -15.84 -6.57
N SER A 51 -2.74 -14.90 -7.29
CA SER A 51 -1.71 -15.21 -8.29
C SER A 51 -0.36 -15.57 -7.67
N VAL A 52 0.01 -14.92 -6.56
CA VAL A 52 1.27 -15.15 -5.84
C VAL A 52 1.30 -16.50 -5.11
N VAL A 53 0.21 -16.88 -4.43
CA VAL A 53 0.10 -18.18 -3.73
C VAL A 53 0.16 -19.38 -4.70
N SER A 54 -0.04 -19.15 -6.00
CA SER A 54 -0.19 -20.23 -7.00
C SER A 54 1.12 -20.62 -7.72
N LYS A 55 2.23 -19.88 -7.56
CA LYS A 55 3.49 -20.13 -8.30
C LYS A 55 4.66 -20.38 -7.34
N GLU A 56 4.67 -21.53 -6.68
CA GLU A 56 5.80 -21.96 -5.85
C GLU A 56 7.02 -22.33 -6.72
N GLY A 57 8.00 -21.43 -6.74
CA GLY A 57 9.40 -21.70 -7.06
C GLY A 57 10.26 -21.45 -5.82
N GLU A 58 10.05 -22.22 -4.75
CA GLU A 58 10.79 -22.05 -3.50
C GLU A 58 12.26 -22.49 -3.67
N THR A 59 13.17 -21.63 -3.22
CA THR A 59 14.60 -21.98 -3.07
C THR A 59 14.81 -22.63 -1.71
N GLU A 60 15.65 -23.69 -1.61
CA GLU A 60 15.87 -24.48 -0.39
C GLU A 60 16.15 -23.62 0.87
N GLU A 61 16.90 -22.53 0.72
CA GLU A 61 17.22 -21.58 1.81
C GLU A 61 15.98 -20.84 2.35
N SER A 62 15.01 -20.51 1.47
CA SER A 62 13.76 -19.85 1.85
C SER A 62 12.87 -20.79 2.68
N THR A 63 12.75 -22.04 2.23
CA THR A 63 12.00 -23.10 2.91
C THR A 63 12.61 -23.40 4.29
N GLU A 64 13.94 -23.43 4.40
CA GLU A 64 14.63 -23.63 5.68
C GLU A 64 14.39 -22.48 6.66
N ASN A 65 14.50 -21.22 6.20
CA ASN A 65 14.23 -20.05 7.02
C ASN A 65 12.78 -19.98 7.49
N MET A 66 11.83 -20.36 6.63
CA MET A 66 10.41 -20.42 7.00
C MET A 66 10.15 -21.49 8.07
N LYS A 67 10.80 -22.66 7.96
CA LYS A 67 10.71 -23.72 8.96
C LYS A 67 11.32 -23.30 10.31
N LYS A 68 12.51 -22.69 10.30
CA LYS A 68 13.14 -22.12 11.51
C LYS A 68 12.25 -21.08 12.19
N HIS A 69 11.59 -20.24 11.39
CA HIS A 69 10.66 -19.24 11.89
C HIS A 69 9.43 -19.89 12.56
N GLN A 70 8.83 -20.91 11.94
CA GLN A 70 7.71 -21.65 12.54
C GLN A 70 8.10 -22.33 13.86
N GLU A 71 9.28 -22.95 13.90
CA GLU A 71 9.83 -23.56 15.11
C GLU A 71 10.08 -22.51 16.22
N PHE A 72 10.61 -21.34 15.85
CA PHE A 72 10.77 -20.21 16.77
C PHE A 72 9.42 -19.75 17.36
N LEU A 73 8.42 -19.53 16.51
CA LEU A 73 7.07 -19.12 16.94
C LEU A 73 6.44 -20.16 17.88
N ALA A 74 6.56 -21.45 17.53
CA ALA A 74 6.05 -22.54 18.36
C ALA A 74 6.72 -22.58 19.74
N LYS A 75 8.05 -22.44 19.78
CA LYS A 75 8.85 -22.44 21.02
C LYS A 75 8.54 -21.25 21.92
N HIS A 76 8.28 -20.08 21.34
CA HIS A 76 8.10 -18.83 22.09
C HIS A 76 6.64 -18.38 22.25
N LYS A 77 5.67 -19.23 21.88
CA LYS A 77 4.23 -18.92 21.92
C LYS A 77 3.77 -18.28 23.24
N VAL A 78 4.17 -18.83 24.39
CA VAL A 78 3.77 -18.30 25.72
C VAL A 78 4.36 -16.91 25.98
N HIS A 79 5.61 -16.68 25.58
CA HIS A 79 6.27 -15.39 25.78
C HIS A 79 5.66 -14.32 24.86
N ARG A 80 5.48 -14.66 23.57
CA ARG A 80 4.85 -13.78 22.59
C ARG A 80 3.44 -13.38 22.98
N HIS A 81 2.64 -14.33 23.49
CA HIS A 81 1.29 -14.03 23.99
C HIS A 81 1.30 -13.00 25.13
N LYS A 82 2.29 -13.07 26.05
CA LYS A 82 2.45 -12.06 27.10
C LYS A 82 2.79 -10.68 26.52
N LEU A 83 3.71 -10.62 25.55
CA LEU A 83 4.06 -9.36 24.88
C LEU A 83 2.84 -8.77 24.15
N LYS A 84 2.06 -9.60 23.44
CA LYS A 84 0.83 -9.17 22.77
C LYS A 84 -0.19 -8.58 23.74
N GLN A 85 -0.29 -9.10 24.96
CA GLN A 85 -1.14 -8.52 26.01
C GLN A 85 -0.64 -7.15 26.49
N LEU A 86 0.69 -6.98 26.60
CA LEU A 86 1.31 -5.71 26.99
C LEU A 86 1.16 -4.62 25.92
N GLU A 87 0.91 -4.96 24.64
CA GLU A 87 0.62 -3.96 23.60
C GLU A 87 -0.61 -3.11 23.92
N ALA A 88 -1.58 -3.65 24.67
CA ALA A 88 -2.74 -2.87 25.13
C ALA A 88 -2.36 -1.79 26.16
N GLU A 89 -1.17 -1.90 26.77
CA GLU A 89 -0.61 -0.92 27.71
C GLU A 89 0.26 0.13 27.00
N GLU A 90 0.58 -0.06 25.71
CA GLU A 90 1.43 0.84 24.95
C GLU A 90 0.73 2.19 24.71
N PRO A 91 1.30 3.32 25.17
CA PRO A 91 0.64 4.63 25.10
C PRO A 91 0.27 5.09 23.68
N LEU A 92 1.01 4.62 22.66
CA LEU A 92 0.74 4.93 21.25
C LEU A 92 -0.46 4.18 20.68
N LEU A 93 -0.79 3.01 21.26
CA LEU A 93 -1.87 2.13 20.79
C LEU A 93 -3.15 2.28 21.64
N GLN A 94 -3.07 2.97 22.78
CA GLN A 94 -4.20 3.20 23.67
C GLN A 94 -5.16 4.27 23.15
N GLU A 95 -6.44 3.91 23.00
CA GLU A 95 -7.49 4.85 22.61
C GLU A 95 -7.62 6.00 23.60
N ASN A 96 -7.50 7.24 23.10
CA ASN A 96 -7.72 8.43 23.91
C ASN A 96 -9.04 9.12 23.55
N LYS A 97 -10.13 8.69 24.18
CA LYS A 97 -11.49 9.23 23.98
C LYS A 97 -11.66 10.71 24.34
N ARG A 98 -10.64 11.36 24.93
CA ARG A 98 -10.71 12.77 25.33
C ARG A 98 -9.94 13.70 24.39
N ARG A 99 -9.24 13.17 23.39
CA ARG A 99 -8.33 13.94 22.54
C ARG A 99 -8.72 13.86 21.07
N TYR A 100 -9.71 14.65 20.69
CA TYR A 100 -10.12 14.86 19.29
C TYR A 100 -9.49 16.12 18.67
N VAL A 101 -8.81 16.93 19.48
CA VAL A 101 -8.13 18.16 19.05
C VAL A 101 -6.63 17.95 19.03
N MET A 102 -5.96 18.56 18.05
CA MET A 102 -4.50 18.44 17.88
C MET A 102 -3.75 19.08 19.05
N PHE A 103 -4.20 20.25 19.50
CA PHE A 103 -3.55 20.99 20.57
C PHE A 103 -4.16 20.71 21.95
N PRO A 104 -3.35 20.72 23.03
CA PRO A 104 -1.89 20.92 23.05
C PRO A 104 -1.13 19.68 22.52
N ILE A 105 0.01 19.91 21.84
CA ILE A 105 0.91 18.85 21.37
C ILE A 105 1.52 18.13 22.58
N LYS A 106 1.56 16.79 22.56
CA LYS A 106 2.16 15.95 23.61
C LYS A 106 3.48 15.35 23.16
N TYR A 107 3.51 14.79 21.95
CA TYR A 107 4.70 14.16 21.38
C TYR A 107 5.37 15.10 20.39
N HIS A 108 6.19 16.02 20.92
CA HIS A 108 6.86 17.03 20.10
C HIS A 108 7.83 16.42 19.08
N GLU A 109 8.48 15.30 19.40
CA GLU A 109 9.37 14.61 18.47
C GLU A 109 8.63 14.13 17.21
N ILE A 110 7.50 13.45 17.38
CA ILE A 110 6.65 12.96 16.28
C ILE A 110 6.12 14.14 15.47
N TRP A 111 5.64 15.18 16.17
CA TRP A 111 5.13 16.37 15.52
C TRP A 111 6.19 17.10 14.68
N ASN A 112 7.43 17.17 15.18
CA ASN A 112 8.54 17.76 14.44
C ASN A 112 8.87 16.96 13.18
N PHE A 113 8.82 15.63 13.22
CA PHE A 113 8.96 14.80 12.02
C PHE A 113 7.81 15.03 11.03
N TYR A 114 6.58 15.17 11.51
CA TYR A 114 5.44 15.52 10.65
C TYR A 114 5.67 16.87 9.96
N LYS A 115 6.06 17.91 10.71
CA LYS A 115 6.37 19.22 10.13
C LYS A 115 7.54 19.19 9.15
N LYS A 116 8.53 18.33 9.38
CA LYS A 116 9.62 18.12 8.44
C LYS A 116 9.14 17.46 7.14
N ALA A 117 8.28 16.45 7.23
CA ALA A 117 7.68 15.79 6.07
C ALA A 117 6.77 16.75 5.30
N GLU A 118 5.89 17.49 6.01
CA GLU A 118 4.99 18.49 5.43
C GLU A 118 5.75 19.59 4.67
N ALA A 119 6.89 20.05 5.22
CA ALA A 119 7.75 21.03 4.56
C ALA A 119 8.47 20.50 3.32
N SER A 120 8.40 19.19 3.05
CA SER A 120 9.03 18.51 1.92
C SER A 120 8.00 18.05 0.86
N PHE A 121 6.80 18.63 0.88
CA PHE A 121 5.78 18.38 -0.13
C PHE A 121 6.29 18.69 -1.54
N TRP A 122 5.91 17.86 -2.51
CA TRP A 122 6.17 18.03 -3.93
C TRP A 122 5.06 17.37 -4.74
N THR A 123 4.90 17.76 -6.01
CA THR A 123 3.97 17.10 -6.95
C THR A 123 4.68 16.58 -8.20
N CYS A 124 4.08 15.59 -8.87
CA CYS A 124 4.63 14.98 -10.09
C CYS A 124 4.92 16.00 -11.20
N GLU A 125 4.13 17.06 -11.30
CA GLU A 125 4.29 18.12 -12.30
C GLU A 125 5.55 18.98 -12.11
N GLU A 126 6.18 18.93 -10.93
CA GLU A 126 7.46 19.59 -10.68
C GLU A 126 8.64 18.89 -11.38
N VAL A 127 8.43 17.66 -11.86
CA VAL A 127 9.46 16.83 -12.51
C VAL A 127 9.43 17.03 -14.03
N ASP A 128 10.46 17.67 -14.58
CA ASP A 128 10.62 17.87 -16.03
C ASP A 128 11.27 16.64 -16.69
N LEU A 129 10.47 15.89 -17.47
CA LEU A 129 10.91 14.70 -18.22
C LEU A 129 11.24 14.98 -19.69
N SER A 130 11.32 16.25 -20.11
CA SER A 130 11.43 16.62 -21.53
C SER A 130 12.73 16.12 -22.20
N LYS A 131 13.80 15.96 -21.43
CA LYS A 131 15.12 15.50 -21.93
C LYS A 131 15.33 14.00 -21.79
N ASP A 132 14.63 13.37 -20.86
CA ASP A 132 14.83 11.97 -20.47
C ASP A 132 14.55 11.01 -21.64
N LEU A 133 13.62 11.37 -22.53
CA LEU A 133 13.36 10.58 -23.75
C LEU A 133 14.55 10.52 -24.70
N ASP A 134 15.35 11.59 -24.82
CA ASP A 134 16.57 11.57 -25.65
C ASP A 134 17.61 10.64 -25.03
N ASP A 135 17.82 10.77 -23.71
CA ASP A 135 18.77 9.96 -22.96
C ASP A 135 18.39 8.47 -23.02
N TRP A 136 17.11 8.16 -22.82
CA TRP A 136 16.57 6.80 -22.89
C TRP A 136 16.84 6.12 -24.23
N ASN A 137 16.62 6.83 -25.34
CA ASN A 137 16.71 6.25 -26.68
C ASN A 137 18.13 6.30 -27.26
N ASN A 138 18.88 7.37 -27.00
CA ASN A 138 20.11 7.68 -27.72
C ASN A 138 21.39 7.54 -26.89
N LYS A 139 21.29 7.53 -25.55
CA LYS A 139 22.47 7.46 -24.66
C LYS A 139 22.56 6.14 -23.88
N LEU A 140 21.42 5.60 -23.45
CA LEU A 140 21.39 4.31 -22.76
C LEU A 140 21.55 3.14 -23.73
N ASN A 141 22.19 2.08 -23.26
CA ASN A 141 22.20 0.80 -23.95
C ASN A 141 21.03 -0.09 -23.50
N ASP A 142 20.83 -1.22 -24.19
CA ASP A 142 19.72 -2.14 -23.90
C ASP A 142 19.74 -2.70 -22.48
N ASN A 143 20.92 -2.96 -21.92
CA ASN A 143 21.05 -3.49 -20.55
C ASN A 143 20.68 -2.43 -19.50
N GLU A 144 21.04 -1.17 -19.73
CA GLU A 144 20.68 -0.06 -18.85
C GLU A 144 19.18 0.20 -18.87
N ARG A 145 18.57 0.24 -20.06
CA ARG A 145 17.11 0.32 -20.20
C ARG A 145 16.40 -0.83 -19.51
N TYR A 146 16.85 -2.06 -19.78
CA TYR A 146 16.31 -3.27 -19.15
C TYR A 146 16.38 -3.21 -17.62
N PHE A 147 17.49 -2.74 -17.06
CA PHE A 147 17.67 -2.58 -15.62
C PHE A 147 16.71 -1.53 -15.05
N VAL A 148 16.69 -0.33 -15.64
CA VAL A 148 15.86 0.78 -15.17
C VAL A 148 14.37 0.45 -15.27
N SER A 149 13.90 -0.13 -16.38
CA SER A 149 12.50 -0.55 -16.55
C SER A 149 12.04 -1.47 -15.43
N ARG A 150 12.88 -2.44 -15.01
CA ARG A 150 12.52 -3.38 -13.94
C ARG A 150 12.57 -2.75 -12.55
N VAL A 151 13.46 -1.81 -12.33
CA VAL A 151 13.50 -1.02 -11.09
C VAL A 151 12.24 -0.17 -10.96
N LEU A 152 11.81 0.49 -12.04
CA LEU A 152 10.56 1.25 -12.07
C LEU A 152 9.34 0.36 -11.82
N ALA A 153 9.28 -0.80 -12.48
CA ALA A 153 8.23 -1.79 -12.28
C ALA A 153 8.17 -2.29 -10.82
N PHE A 154 9.33 -2.48 -10.19
CA PHE A 154 9.41 -2.85 -8.78
C PHE A 154 8.79 -1.77 -7.87
N PHE A 155 9.14 -0.50 -8.08
CA PHE A 155 8.60 0.59 -7.25
C PHE A 155 7.10 0.80 -7.47
N ALA A 156 6.65 0.84 -8.73
CA ALA A 156 5.25 1.00 -9.07
C ALA A 156 4.34 -0.04 -8.39
N ALA A 157 4.81 -1.29 -8.30
CA ALA A 157 4.05 -2.36 -7.66
C ALA A 157 4.20 -2.38 -6.13
N SER A 158 5.34 -1.94 -5.59
CA SER A 158 5.61 -1.96 -4.14
C SER A 158 4.86 -0.86 -3.38
N ASP A 159 4.70 0.32 -3.97
CA ASP A 159 4.05 1.47 -3.30
C ASP A 159 2.59 1.17 -2.96
N GLY A 160 1.89 0.38 -3.79
CA GLY A 160 0.54 -0.08 -3.49
C GLY A 160 0.46 -0.96 -2.24
N ILE A 161 1.43 -1.88 -2.06
CA ILE A 161 1.50 -2.77 -0.89
C ILE A 161 1.81 -1.98 0.38
N VAL A 162 2.72 -1.01 0.29
CA VAL A 162 3.09 -0.11 1.39
C VAL A 162 1.90 0.76 1.81
N GLY A 163 1.19 1.33 0.83
CA GLY A 163 0.03 2.17 1.04
C GLY A 163 -1.09 1.44 1.80
N GLU A 164 -1.46 0.23 1.39
CA GLU A 164 -2.50 -0.57 2.07
C GLU A 164 -2.10 -0.87 3.51
N ASN A 165 -0.84 -1.26 3.77
CA ASN A 165 -0.37 -1.51 5.12
C ASN A 165 -0.37 -0.26 6.02
N LEU A 166 0.03 0.89 5.49
CA LEU A 166 -0.01 2.16 6.22
C LEU A 166 -1.43 2.53 6.62
N ILE A 167 -2.40 2.35 5.72
CA ILE A 167 -3.81 2.69 5.94
C ILE A 167 -4.46 1.70 6.91
N GLU A 168 -4.43 0.40 6.59
CA GLU A 168 -5.22 -0.62 7.28
C GLU A 168 -4.62 -1.03 8.63
N ASN A 169 -3.29 -0.98 8.76
CA ASN A 169 -2.61 -1.39 9.99
C ASN A 169 -2.09 -0.17 10.78
N PHE A 170 -1.02 0.48 10.33
CA PHE A 170 -0.30 1.45 11.18
C PHE A 170 -1.13 2.68 11.57
N SER A 171 -1.78 3.32 10.59
CA SER A 171 -2.60 4.52 10.84
C SER A 171 -3.88 4.22 11.62
N ALA A 172 -4.43 3.02 11.44
CA ALA A 172 -5.62 2.56 12.16
C ALA A 172 -5.31 2.24 13.64
N GLU A 173 -4.18 1.59 13.90
CA GLU A 173 -3.80 1.12 15.25
C GLU A 173 -3.25 2.22 16.13
N VAL A 174 -2.43 3.13 15.59
CA VAL A 174 -1.86 4.23 16.38
C VAL A 174 -2.94 5.23 16.74
N GLN A 175 -3.04 5.59 18.02
CA GLN A 175 -4.11 6.45 18.54
C GLN A 175 -3.68 7.91 18.73
N SER A 176 -2.38 8.20 18.64
CA SER A 176 -1.87 9.57 18.81
C SER A 176 -2.17 10.44 17.60
N PRO A 177 -2.79 11.63 17.76
CA PRO A 177 -3.10 12.50 16.64
C PRO A 177 -1.85 12.99 15.89
N GLU A 178 -0.74 13.23 16.59
CA GLU A 178 0.53 13.62 15.97
C GLU A 178 1.06 12.56 15.00
N ALA A 179 1.00 11.29 15.39
CA ALA A 179 1.43 10.16 14.56
C ALA A 179 0.43 9.91 13.41
N LYS A 180 -0.89 10.03 13.67
CA LYS A 180 -1.90 9.97 12.61
C LYS A 180 -1.70 11.05 11.55
N SER A 181 -1.32 12.27 11.95
CA SER A 181 -0.95 13.32 10.99
C SER A 181 0.28 12.97 10.18
N PHE A 182 1.30 12.39 10.81
CA PHE A 182 2.48 11.89 10.08
C PHE A 182 2.09 10.82 9.05
N TYR A 183 1.41 9.76 9.48
CA TYR A 183 1.01 8.67 8.58
C TYR A 183 0.04 9.13 7.50
N GLY A 184 -0.90 10.03 7.82
CA GLY A 184 -1.79 10.62 6.82
C GLY A 184 -1.04 11.35 5.72
N PHE A 185 0.00 12.12 6.08
CA PHE A 185 0.86 12.78 5.11
C PHE A 185 1.73 11.78 4.34
N GLN A 186 2.26 10.76 5.01
CA GLN A 186 3.02 9.69 4.36
C GLN A 186 2.17 8.97 3.30
N ILE A 187 0.95 8.54 3.65
CA ILE A 187 0.01 7.90 2.72
C ILE A 187 -0.27 8.78 1.50
N MET A 188 -0.47 10.09 1.72
CA MET A 188 -0.66 11.04 0.62
C MET A 188 0.57 11.09 -0.29
N MET A 189 1.79 11.13 0.27
CA MET A 189 3.02 11.13 -0.52
C MET A 189 3.26 9.82 -1.26
N GLU A 190 2.92 8.66 -0.68
CA GLU A 190 3.02 7.37 -1.38
C GLU A 190 2.09 7.31 -2.61
N ASN A 191 0.93 7.99 -2.57
CA ASN A 191 0.08 8.10 -3.76
C ASN A 191 0.76 8.95 -4.87
N ILE A 192 1.47 10.01 -4.49
CA ILE A 192 2.25 10.83 -5.43
C ILE A 192 3.43 10.00 -5.99
N HIS A 193 4.08 9.18 -5.16
CA HIS A 193 5.12 8.26 -5.62
C HIS A 193 4.58 7.26 -6.65
N SER A 194 3.44 6.64 -6.36
CA SER A 194 2.78 5.68 -7.25
C SER A 194 2.40 6.33 -8.60
N GLU A 195 1.89 7.57 -8.57
CA GLU A 195 1.64 8.35 -9.79
C GLU A 195 2.94 8.61 -10.57
N MET A 196 4.00 9.07 -9.88
CA MET A 196 5.28 9.38 -10.51
C MET A 196 5.89 8.16 -11.20
N TYR A 197 5.91 7.00 -10.55
CA TYR A 197 6.45 5.78 -11.17
C TYR A 197 5.63 5.32 -12.36
N SER A 198 4.30 5.43 -12.29
CA SER A 198 3.42 5.12 -13.41
C SER A 198 3.67 6.06 -14.59
N LEU A 199 3.82 7.36 -14.33
CA LEU A 199 4.17 8.36 -15.35
C LEU A 199 5.53 8.09 -16.01
N LEU A 200 6.54 7.67 -15.23
CA LEU A 200 7.86 7.30 -15.77
C LEU A 200 7.77 6.08 -16.69
N ILE A 201 7.02 5.05 -16.30
CA ILE A 201 6.80 3.85 -17.12
C ILE A 201 6.09 4.24 -18.42
N GLU A 202 4.99 5.00 -18.35
CA GLU A 202 4.27 5.46 -19.55
C GLU A 202 5.14 6.34 -20.47
N THR A 203 6.05 7.13 -19.89
CA THR A 203 6.94 7.99 -20.66
C THR A 203 8.01 7.19 -21.39
N TYR A 204 8.68 6.26 -20.71
CA TYR A 204 9.84 5.53 -21.27
C TYR A 204 9.45 4.30 -22.09
N VAL A 205 8.39 3.61 -21.71
CA VAL A 205 7.98 2.32 -22.29
C VAL A 205 6.80 2.56 -23.23
N LYS A 206 7.12 2.69 -24.52
CA LYS A 206 6.10 2.98 -25.55
C LYS A 206 5.33 1.75 -26.03
N ASP A 207 5.87 0.55 -25.83
CA ASP A 207 5.16 -0.69 -26.17
C ASP A 207 4.13 -1.01 -25.08
N PRO A 208 2.81 -0.99 -25.40
CA PRO A 208 1.78 -1.29 -24.43
C PRO A 208 1.89 -2.70 -23.83
N GLN A 209 2.45 -3.67 -24.57
CA GLN A 209 2.64 -5.02 -24.05
C GLN A 209 3.76 -5.08 -23.01
N GLU A 210 4.84 -4.34 -23.24
CA GLU A 210 5.94 -4.23 -22.27
C GLU A 210 5.48 -3.44 -21.03
N ALA A 211 4.73 -2.36 -21.22
CA ALA A 211 4.16 -1.59 -20.11
C ALA A 211 3.24 -2.48 -19.25
N ASP A 212 2.31 -3.24 -19.85
CA ASP A 212 1.45 -4.18 -19.14
C ASP A 212 2.25 -5.25 -18.39
N PHE A 213 3.30 -5.80 -19.01
CA PHE A 213 4.20 -6.75 -18.35
C PHE A 213 4.86 -6.15 -17.09
N LEU A 214 5.28 -4.87 -17.16
CA LEU A 214 5.93 -4.15 -16.07
C LEU A 214 4.94 -3.71 -14.98
N PHE A 215 3.72 -3.33 -15.32
CA PHE A 215 2.68 -3.06 -14.31
C PHE A 215 2.28 -4.35 -13.57
N ASN A 216 2.27 -5.48 -14.27
CA ASN A 216 2.01 -6.80 -13.68
C ASN A 216 3.29 -7.47 -13.13
N ALA A 217 4.31 -6.70 -12.78
CA ALA A 217 5.64 -7.21 -12.42
C ALA A 217 5.67 -8.13 -11.19
N ILE A 218 4.74 -7.98 -10.25
CA ILE A 218 4.63 -8.91 -9.10
C ILE A 218 4.38 -10.35 -9.58
N GLU A 219 3.63 -10.55 -10.65
CA GLU A 219 3.32 -11.89 -11.17
C GLU A 219 4.37 -12.41 -12.15
N ASN A 220 5.11 -11.50 -12.75
CA ASN A 220 6.00 -11.75 -13.88
C ASN A 220 7.48 -11.83 -13.50
N ILE A 221 7.89 -11.21 -12.39
CA ILE A 221 9.31 -11.09 -12.00
C ILE A 221 9.52 -11.75 -10.62
N PRO A 222 10.16 -12.94 -10.57
CA PRO A 222 10.26 -13.74 -9.34
C PRO A 222 10.89 -13.03 -8.14
N CYS A 223 11.87 -12.13 -8.33
CA CYS A 223 12.46 -11.41 -7.21
C CYS A 223 11.50 -10.39 -6.59
N ILE A 224 10.61 -9.80 -7.39
CA ILE A 224 9.57 -8.88 -6.94
C ILE A 224 8.48 -9.67 -6.21
N THR A 225 8.07 -10.81 -6.76
CA THR A 225 7.14 -11.76 -6.12
C THR A 225 7.60 -12.12 -4.71
N LYS A 226 8.85 -12.59 -4.56
CA LYS A 226 9.40 -12.99 -3.25
C LYS A 226 9.41 -11.85 -2.23
N LYS A 227 9.71 -10.62 -2.66
CA LYS A 227 9.71 -9.45 -1.77
C LYS A 227 8.28 -9.04 -1.39
N ALA A 228 7.34 -9.11 -2.33
CA ALA A 228 5.92 -8.88 -2.07
C ALA A 228 5.35 -9.91 -1.08
N GLU A 229 5.65 -11.20 -1.27
CA GLU A 229 5.27 -12.29 -0.35
C GLU A 229 5.77 -12.04 1.07
N TRP A 230 7.04 -11.65 1.20
CA TRP A 230 7.63 -11.34 2.49
C TRP A 230 6.90 -10.19 3.18
N ALA A 231 6.59 -9.11 2.47
CA ALA A 231 5.86 -7.98 3.03
C ALA A 231 4.43 -8.38 3.43
N ILE A 232 3.69 -9.00 2.51
CA ILE A 232 2.31 -9.44 2.74
C ILE A 232 2.22 -10.34 3.98
N LYS A 233 3.20 -11.23 4.18
CA LYS A 233 3.29 -12.06 5.39
C LYS A 233 3.28 -11.20 6.67
N TRP A 234 4.16 -10.19 6.77
CA TRP A 234 4.23 -9.36 7.97
C TRP A 234 3.05 -8.40 8.13
N ILE A 235 2.46 -7.97 7.01
CA ILE A 235 1.26 -7.13 6.98
C ILE A 235 0.05 -7.92 7.53
N GLN A 236 -0.07 -9.19 7.18
CA GLN A 236 -1.26 -10.01 7.47
C GLN A 236 -1.12 -10.90 8.71
N ASP A 237 0.07 -11.05 9.27
CA ASP A 237 0.28 -11.85 10.48
C ASP A 237 -0.36 -11.17 11.71
N LYS A 238 -1.53 -11.70 12.11
CA LYS A 238 -2.30 -11.22 13.26
C LYS A 238 -1.61 -11.48 14.59
N ASP A 239 -0.74 -12.49 14.65
CA ASP A 239 0.04 -12.85 15.84
C ASP A 239 1.38 -12.10 15.89
N ALA A 240 1.71 -11.30 14.87
CA ALA A 240 2.86 -10.42 14.88
C ALA A 240 2.65 -9.25 15.87
N LEU A 241 3.72 -8.88 16.56
CA LEU A 241 3.72 -7.73 17.44
C LEU A 241 3.79 -6.44 16.61
N TYR A 242 3.21 -5.35 17.11
CA TYR A 242 3.30 -4.03 16.50
C TYR A 242 4.76 -3.62 16.26
N ALA A 243 5.63 -3.82 17.26
CA ALA A 243 7.05 -3.51 17.14
C ALA A 243 7.75 -4.36 16.06
N GLU A 244 7.37 -5.64 15.91
CA GLU A 244 7.93 -6.51 14.87
C GLU A 244 7.50 -6.04 13.48
N ARG A 245 6.23 -5.69 13.32
CA ARG A 245 5.72 -5.11 12.07
C ARG A 245 6.36 -3.77 11.76
N LEU A 246 6.60 -2.93 12.77
CA LEU A 246 7.30 -1.65 12.59
C LEU A 246 8.73 -1.86 12.06
N VAL A 247 9.46 -2.85 12.60
CA VAL A 247 10.78 -3.23 12.08
C VAL A 247 10.68 -3.80 10.67
N ALA A 248 9.71 -4.68 10.41
CA ALA A 248 9.49 -5.24 9.07
C ALA A 248 9.20 -4.14 8.05
N PHE A 249 8.40 -3.15 8.42
CA PHE A 249 8.10 -1.98 7.60
C PHE A 249 9.33 -1.12 7.31
N CYS A 250 10.19 -0.89 8.30
CA CYS A 250 11.44 -0.14 8.09
C CYS A 250 12.47 -0.88 7.23
N CYS A 251 12.37 -2.21 7.13
CA CYS A 251 13.27 -3.05 6.34
C CYS A 251 12.76 -3.33 4.92
N TYR A 252 11.49 -3.03 4.64
CA TYR A 252 10.88 -3.19 3.32
C TYR A 252 11.40 -2.12 2.36
#